data_AF-A0A918U7Y0-F1
#
_entry.id   AF-A0A918U7Y0-F1
#
_cell.length_a   1.000
_cell.length_b   1.000
_cell.length_c   1.000
_cell.angle_alpha   90.00
_cell.angle_beta   90.00
_cell.angle_gamma   90.00
#
_symmetry.space_group_name_H-M   'P 1'
#
loop_
_entity.id
_entity.type
_entity.pdbx_description
1 polymer ?
#
loop_
_entity_poly.entity_id
_entity_poly.type
_entity_poly.pdbx_seq_one_letter_code
_entity_poly.pdbx_strand_id
1 'polypeptide(L)'
;MPTSFLQQPEEPVSPFEVARAALVLLGDQWGVLPGPMGTTGHLHNGDGTPFTVGVCEAGHLYVRNDSQGDAAHLPVPPTADLAALAHAVARILPELF
;
A
#
# COMPACT_ATOMS: atom_id res chain seq x y z
N MET A 1 -10.52 -39.91 10.87
CA MET A 1 -9.45 -38.91 10.61
C MET A 1 -10.15 -37.65 10.14
N PRO A 2 -10.09 -36.53 10.86
CA PRO A 2 -10.74 -35.31 10.39
C PRO A 2 -9.92 -34.74 9.23
N THR A 3 -10.51 -34.71 8.05
CA THR A 3 -10.01 -34.00 6.88
C THR A 3 -9.98 -32.52 7.21
N SER A 4 -8.78 -31.93 7.20
CA SER A 4 -8.55 -30.51 7.37
C SER A 4 -9.11 -29.79 6.14
N PHE A 5 -10.34 -29.28 6.23
CA PHE A 5 -10.95 -28.48 5.18
C PHE A 5 -10.58 -27.01 5.40
N LEU A 6 -10.10 -26.37 4.32
CA LEU A 6 -9.84 -24.94 4.16
C LEU A 6 -8.48 -24.45 4.70
N GLN A 7 -7.40 -24.86 4.03
CA GLN A 7 -6.30 -23.92 3.83
C GLN A 7 -6.89 -22.78 2.98
N GLN A 8 -7.34 -21.70 3.64
CA GLN A 8 -7.72 -20.48 2.94
C GLN A 8 -6.53 -20.09 2.05
N PRO A 9 -6.72 -19.77 0.76
CA PRO A 9 -5.66 -19.12 0.01
C PRO A 9 -5.24 -17.89 0.85
N GLU A 10 -3.94 -17.72 1.08
CA GLU A 10 -3.43 -16.53 1.77
C GLU A 10 -4.09 -15.32 1.11
N GLU A 11 -4.86 -14.57 1.91
CA GLU A 11 -5.60 -13.43 1.37
C GLU A 11 -4.57 -12.47 0.75
N PRO A 12 -4.79 -12.00 -0.49
CA PRO A 12 -3.87 -11.06 -1.11
C PRO A 12 -3.73 -9.85 -0.19
N VAL A 13 -2.48 -9.46 0.06
CA VAL A 13 -2.13 -8.38 0.99
C VAL A 13 -2.95 -7.14 0.65
N SER A 14 -3.69 -6.62 1.64
CA SER A 14 -4.54 -5.46 1.40
C SER A 14 -3.70 -4.19 1.17
N PRO A 15 -4.14 -3.24 0.34
CA PRO A 15 -3.41 -1.98 0.14
C PRO A 15 -3.18 -1.20 1.44
N PHE A 16 -4.10 -1.32 2.40
CA PHE A 16 -3.94 -0.75 3.73
C PHE A 16 -2.79 -1.43 4.51
N GLU A 17 -2.64 -2.75 4.43
CA GLU A 17 -1.51 -3.44 5.05
C GLU A 17 -0.18 -3.04 4.42
N VAL A 18 -0.14 -2.88 3.10
CA VAL A 18 1.03 -2.36 2.39
C VAL A 18 1.39 -0.96 2.89
N ALA A 19 0.39 -0.05 2.98
CA ALA A 19 0.60 1.30 3.50
C ALA A 19 1.07 1.28 4.97
N ARG A 20 0.48 0.42 5.81
CA ARG A 20 0.87 0.28 7.22
C ARG A 20 2.30 -0.26 7.37
N ALA A 21 2.70 -1.20 6.51
CA ALA A 21 4.07 -1.69 6.50
C ALA A 21 5.06 -0.62 5.98
N ALA A 22 4.66 0.16 4.98
CA ALA A 22 5.46 1.29 4.48
C ALA A 22 5.67 2.36 5.56
N LEU A 23 4.66 2.62 6.41
CA LEU A 23 4.77 3.55 7.53
C LEU A 23 5.95 3.23 8.46
N VAL A 24 6.21 1.94 8.73
CA VAL A 24 7.34 1.51 9.57
C VAL A 24 8.68 1.92 8.96
N LEU A 25 8.78 1.97 7.63
CA LEU A 25 9.98 2.38 6.91
C LEU A 25 10.10 3.90 6.79
N LEU A 26 8.97 4.59 6.64
CA LEU A 26 8.87 6.04 6.46
C LEU A 26 9.11 6.80 7.78
N GLY A 27 8.84 6.17 8.93
CA GLY A 27 9.10 6.71 10.25
C GLY A 27 8.06 7.71 10.75
N ASP A 28 8.37 8.33 11.90
CA ASP A 28 7.40 9.04 12.75
C ASP A 28 6.81 10.33 12.14
N GLN A 29 7.36 10.81 11.01
CA GLN A 29 6.83 11.97 10.30
C GLN A 29 5.66 11.63 9.38
N TRP A 30 5.31 10.35 9.28
CA TRP A 30 4.21 9.86 8.45
C TRP A 30 3.09 9.32 9.32
N GLY A 31 1.88 9.34 8.78
CA GLY A 31 0.75 8.61 9.35
C GLY A 31 0.02 7.80 8.29
N VAL A 32 -0.79 6.85 8.75
CA VAL A 32 -1.59 5.99 7.89
C VAL A 32 -3.03 5.91 8.38
N LEU A 33 -3.97 5.98 7.45
CA LEU A 33 -5.39 5.75 7.70
C LEU A 33 -5.94 4.76 6.67
N PRO A 34 -6.90 3.90 7.07
CA PRO A 34 -7.62 3.11 6.09
C PRO A 34 -8.49 4.02 5.24
N GLY A 35 -8.54 3.77 3.94
CA GLY A 35 -9.47 4.43 3.04
C GLY A 35 -10.87 3.85 3.07
N PRO A 36 -11.78 4.33 2.20
CA PRO A 36 -13.15 3.87 2.13
C PRO A 36 -13.23 2.35 2.08
N MET A 37 -14.01 1.76 3.00
CA MET A 37 -14.20 0.32 3.12
C MET A 37 -12.90 -0.50 3.34
N GLY A 38 -11.79 0.13 3.75
CA GLY A 38 -10.50 -0.55 3.95
C GLY A 38 -9.82 -1.01 2.66
N THR A 39 -10.30 -0.56 1.51
CA THR A 39 -9.83 -1.01 0.18
C THR A 39 -8.56 -0.29 -0.29
N THR A 40 -8.25 0.86 0.32
CA THR A 40 -7.04 1.65 0.05
C THR A 40 -6.34 1.98 1.36
N GLY A 41 -5.04 2.26 1.28
CA GLY A 41 -4.28 2.84 2.39
C GLY A 41 -3.99 4.31 2.10
N HIS A 42 -4.30 5.21 3.03
CA HIS A 42 -3.95 6.62 2.91
C HIS A 42 -2.74 6.94 3.78
N LEU A 43 -1.64 7.33 3.15
CA LEU A 43 -0.46 7.86 3.82
C LEU A 43 -0.55 9.38 3.84
N HIS A 44 -0.04 10.01 4.89
CA HIS A 44 0.14 11.45 4.91
C HIS A 44 1.50 11.79 5.52
N ASN A 45 2.22 12.73 4.92
CA ASN A 45 3.48 13.21 5.46
C ASN A 45 3.24 14.25 6.58
N GLY A 46 4.31 14.76 7.17
CA GLY A 46 4.25 15.76 8.24
C GLY A 46 3.63 17.10 7.81
N ASP A 47 3.67 17.40 6.52
CA ASP A 47 3.03 18.59 5.92
C ASP A 47 1.54 18.37 5.61
N GLY A 48 1.02 17.15 5.83
CA GLY A 48 -0.37 16.79 5.60
C GLY A 48 -0.72 16.47 4.14
N THR A 49 0.26 16.31 3.24
CA THR A 49 0.05 15.86 1.86
C THR A 49 -0.47 14.42 1.86
N PRO A 50 -1.70 14.18 1.35
CA PRO A 50 -2.29 12.84 1.28
C PRO A 50 -1.79 12.06 0.07
N PHE A 51 -1.46 10.79 0.31
CA PHE A 51 -1.12 9.80 -0.70
C PHE A 51 -2.02 8.57 -0.57
N THR A 52 -2.54 8.07 -1.69
CA THR A 52 -3.35 6.85 -1.73
C THR A 52 -2.54 5.68 -2.27
N VAL A 53 -2.42 4.62 -1.48
CA VAL A 53 -2.02 3.27 -1.92
C VAL A 53 -3.27 2.50 -2.32
N GLY A 54 -3.35 2.08 -3.57
CA GLY A 54 -4.50 1.38 -4.12
C GLY A 54 -4.12 0.32 -5.14
N VAL A 55 -5.13 -0.38 -5.67
CA VAL A 55 -4.96 -1.36 -6.75
C VAL A 55 -5.70 -0.84 -7.98
N CYS A 56 -5.05 -0.85 -9.14
CA CYS A 56 -5.68 -0.45 -10.40
C CYS A 56 -6.52 -1.60 -10.99
N GLU A 57 -7.30 -1.32 -12.04
CA GLU A 57 -8.16 -2.33 -12.68
C GLU A 57 -7.39 -3.55 -13.22
N ALA A 58 -6.10 -3.37 -13.55
CA ALA A 58 -5.22 -4.44 -13.98
C ALA A 58 -4.64 -5.28 -12.81
N GLY A 59 -4.98 -4.96 -11.56
CA GLY A 59 -4.52 -5.67 -10.37
C GLY A 59 -3.15 -5.22 -9.84
N HIS A 60 -2.53 -4.18 -10.41
CA HIS A 60 -1.26 -3.65 -9.92
C HIS A 60 -1.46 -2.66 -8.78
N LEU A 61 -0.58 -2.70 -7.78
CA LEU A 61 -0.53 -1.68 -6.74
C LEU A 61 0.02 -0.37 -7.33
N TYR A 62 -0.54 0.75 -6.87
CA TYR A 62 -0.07 2.10 -7.18
C TYR A 62 -0.07 2.99 -5.94
N VAL A 63 0.73 4.05 -6.01
CA VAL A 63 0.70 5.18 -5.07
C VAL A 63 0.29 6.41 -5.86
N ARG A 64 -0.64 7.21 -5.34
CA ARG A 64 -1.08 8.47 -5.92
C ARG A 64 -0.91 9.62 -4.93
N ASN A 65 -0.31 10.72 -5.34
CA ASN A 65 -0.37 11.99 -4.62
C ASN A 65 -1.75 12.61 -4.89
N ASP A 66 -2.61 12.67 -3.87
CA ASP A 66 -3.98 13.15 -4.03
C ASP A 66 -4.06 14.69 -4.13
N SER A 67 -2.99 15.42 -3.79
CA SER A 67 -2.92 16.88 -3.96
C SER A 67 -2.56 17.31 -5.38
N GLN A 68 -1.66 16.57 -6.03
CA GLN A 68 -1.17 16.89 -7.39
C GLN A 68 -1.88 16.06 -8.47
N GLY A 69 -2.44 14.91 -8.11
CA GLY A 69 -3.09 13.98 -9.04
C GLY A 69 -2.13 12.98 -9.69
N ASP A 70 -0.84 13.07 -9.43
CA ASP A 70 0.19 12.18 -9.98
C ASP A 70 0.13 10.80 -9.33
N ALA A 71 0.28 9.75 -10.15
CA ALA A 71 0.26 8.36 -9.71
C ALA A 71 1.39 7.55 -10.34
N ALA A 72 1.99 6.68 -9.54
CA ALA A 72 3.02 5.74 -9.97
C ALA A 72 2.65 4.31 -9.56
N HIS A 73 2.84 3.37 -10.48
CA HIS A 73 2.71 1.95 -10.18
C HIS A 73 3.94 1.44 -9.43
N LEU A 74 3.74 0.52 -8.50
CA LEU A 74 4.87 -0.11 -7.82
C LEU A 74 5.72 -0.91 -8.83
N PRO A 75 7.06 -0.85 -8.78
CA PRO A 75 7.95 -1.60 -9.66
C PRO A 75 8.12 -3.06 -9.21
N VAL A 76 7.10 -3.63 -8.58
CA VAL A 76 7.06 -5.00 -8.05
C VAL A 76 5.68 -5.60 -8.29
N PRO A 77 5.59 -6.93 -8.51
CA PRO A 77 4.30 -7.56 -8.71
C PRO A 77 3.43 -7.47 -7.43
N PRO A 78 2.10 -7.40 -7.56
CA PRO A 78 1.19 -7.33 -6.40
C PRO A 78 1.23 -8.58 -5.52
N THR A 79 1.78 -9.69 -6.04
CA THR A 79 2.00 -10.95 -5.33
C THR A 79 3.35 -11.01 -4.60
N ALA A 80 4.15 -9.94 -4.64
CA ALA A 80 5.37 -9.85 -3.85
C ALA A 80 5.05 -9.88 -2.35
N ASP A 81 6.02 -10.25 -1.53
CA ASP A 81 5.84 -10.22 -0.09
C ASP A 81 5.59 -8.79 0.43
N LEU A 82 4.94 -8.69 1.59
CA LEU A 82 4.57 -7.42 2.21
C LEU A 82 5.78 -6.48 2.40
N ALA A 83 6.97 -7.02 2.69
CA ALA A 83 8.16 -6.21 2.89
C ALA A 83 8.63 -5.58 1.57
N ALA A 84 8.63 -6.33 0.48
CA ALA A 84 8.96 -5.84 -0.86
C ALA A 84 7.96 -4.78 -1.33
N LEU A 85 6.66 -5.00 -1.09
CA LEU A 85 5.62 -4.01 -1.40
C LEU A 85 5.80 -2.73 -0.59
N ALA A 86 6.07 -2.84 0.71
CA ALA A 86 6.33 -1.69 1.59
C ALA A 86 7.56 -0.88 1.16
N HIS A 87 8.66 -1.55 0.83
CA HIS A 87 9.88 -0.89 0.33
C HIS A 87 9.64 -0.22 -1.01
N ALA A 88 8.84 -0.82 -1.89
CA ALA A 88 8.48 -0.23 -3.17
C ALA A 88 7.66 1.06 -2.99
N VAL A 89 6.68 1.09 -2.06
CA VAL A 89 5.96 2.31 -1.70
C VAL A 89 6.90 3.39 -1.18
N ALA A 90 7.74 3.05 -0.19
CA ALA A 90 8.67 4.01 0.42
C ALA A 90 9.68 4.59 -0.59
N ARG A 91 10.09 3.79 -1.58
CA ARG A 91 11.00 4.22 -2.65
C ARG A 91 10.32 5.17 -3.65
N ILE A 92 9.06 4.94 -3.99
CA ILE A 92 8.33 5.73 -5.00
C ILE A 92 7.82 7.06 -4.46
N LEU A 93 7.50 7.13 -3.16
CA LEU A 93 6.93 8.35 -2.58
C LEU A 93 7.73 9.63 -2.88
N PRO A 94 9.09 9.67 -2.77
CA PRO A 94 9.91 10.79 -3.19
C PRO A 94 9.74 11.26 -4.65
N GLU A 95 9.34 10.35 -5.56
CA GLU A 95 9.12 10.67 -6.98
C GLU A 95 7.77 11.37 -7.22
N LEU A 96 6.89 11.36 -6.22
CA LEU A 96 5.55 11.95 -6.25
C LEU A 96 5.43 13.24 -5.42
N PHE A 97 6.56 13.85 -5.02
CA PHE A 97 6.63 15.11 -4.29
C PHE A 97 6.90 16.31 -5.21
#